data_AF-A0A1C1CCN0-F1
#
_entry.id   AF-A0A1C1CCN0-F1
#
_cell.length_a   1.000
_cell.length_b   1.000
_cell.length_c   1.000
_cell.angle_alpha   90.00
_cell.angle_beta   90.00
_cell.angle_gamma   90.00
#
_symmetry.space_group_name_H-M   'P 1'
#
loop_
_entity.id
_entity.type
_entity.pdbx_description
1 polymer ?
#
loop_
_entity_poly.entity_id
_entity_poly.type
_entity_poly.pdbx_seq_one_letter_code
_entity_poly.pdbx_strand_id
1 'polypeptide(L)'
;MPPASRGSTFGAFRTGYRLHRQQRCVARLSVKPTLPPASAVKTTVAQNVRSQQAPKAQTEQQLKKSWSGGTLFSRPSLAVAVVRRLVQRLHPPSWLRRWTWRLFFLGPPIAVIYMSFPWTIMRVHGVSMAPFFNPNSSPDLPPAPPDLILVQTVHSLGEVSPLFRLPRFKLHRGQVVVYYTPHDPNTIAVKRVVGLPGDKVTPLPGYDGGDNAPVIVPYNHIWVEGDANNRDKSIDSNHFGPISQNLVCGFVLAVYVPGLNWPVWLDSAGDDTPAKKDGRVEEDVVGSARLDPDEQATQNEDPFRSGGAALELAMIRRNRELMPAKLRAKGMLDRYRRMHALAKAEVATGDASTRSVAEGLVEELEIAFESVGLNKDGGRVAPVVEPRWQAGEEGESTADKERKLQEYLARQRPV
;
A
#
# COMPACT_ATOMS: atom_id res chain seq x y z
N MET A 1 0.81 50.92 -44.30
CA MET A 1 1.55 50.36 -45.46
C MET A 1 3.04 50.37 -45.12
N PRO A 2 3.63 49.23 -44.70
CA PRO A 2 5.07 49.14 -44.50
C PRO A 2 5.79 48.88 -45.83
N PRO A 3 6.94 49.53 -46.11
CA PRO A 3 7.74 49.24 -47.28
C PRO A 3 8.65 48.04 -47.04
N ALA A 4 8.80 47.27 -48.12
CA ALA A 4 9.52 46.03 -48.23
C ALA A 4 11.05 46.19 -48.31
N SER A 5 11.73 45.14 -47.84
CA SER A 5 12.99 44.57 -48.33
C SER A 5 14.12 45.51 -48.79
N ARG A 6 15.21 45.56 -48.01
CA ARG A 6 16.56 45.60 -48.57
C ARG A 6 17.44 44.57 -47.87
N GLY A 7 17.84 43.56 -48.64
CA GLY A 7 18.86 42.61 -48.24
C GLY A 7 20.21 43.31 -48.09
N SER A 8 20.87 43.05 -46.97
CA SER A 8 22.30 43.29 -46.82
C SER A 8 22.95 41.96 -46.51
N THR A 9 23.62 41.44 -47.53
CA THR A 9 24.56 40.34 -47.49
C THR A 9 25.82 40.82 -46.77
N PHE A 10 26.03 40.42 -45.52
CA PHE A 10 27.37 40.46 -44.92
C PHE A 10 27.74 39.09 -44.36
N GLY A 11 28.89 38.63 -44.85
CA GLY A 11 29.36 37.26 -44.75
C GLY A 11 29.88 36.86 -43.37
N ALA A 12 29.79 35.55 -43.17
CA ALA A 12 30.86 34.68 -42.69
C ALA A 12 31.71 35.20 -41.51
N PHE A 13 31.21 35.01 -40.29
CA PHE A 13 32.06 34.65 -39.16
C PHE A 13 31.70 33.25 -38.68
N ARG A 14 32.38 32.26 -39.27
CA ARG A 14 32.41 30.87 -38.78
C ARG A 14 33.34 30.81 -37.57
N THR A 15 32.82 31.09 -36.38
CA THR A 15 33.52 30.74 -35.13
C THR A 15 32.96 29.42 -34.63
N GLY A 16 33.66 28.35 -34.97
CA GLY A 16 33.37 27.00 -34.49
C GLY A 16 33.70 26.87 -33.01
N TYR A 17 32.71 27.05 -32.14
CA TYR A 17 32.78 26.59 -30.77
C TYR A 17 32.09 25.22 -30.67
N ARG A 18 32.87 24.18 -30.99
CA ARG A 18 32.52 22.78 -30.74
C ARG A 18 32.54 22.56 -29.23
N LEU A 19 31.40 22.79 -28.57
CA LEU A 19 31.18 22.42 -27.17
C LEU A 19 31.25 20.90 -27.04
N HIS A 20 32.42 20.40 -26.61
CA HIS A 20 32.57 19.05 -26.12
C HIS A 20 31.70 18.90 -24.87
N ARG A 21 30.50 18.35 -25.06
CA ARG A 21 29.63 17.88 -23.97
C ARG A 21 30.31 16.66 -23.37
N GLN A 22 31.23 16.88 -22.42
CA GLN A 22 31.76 15.81 -21.59
C GLN A 22 30.60 15.27 -20.75
N GLN A 23 30.07 14.13 -21.17
CA GLN A 23 29.27 13.25 -20.32
C GLN A 23 30.18 12.83 -19.17
N ARG A 24 30.08 13.54 -18.04
CA ARG A 24 30.60 13.04 -16.77
C ARG A 24 29.72 11.85 -16.39
N CYS A 25 30.13 10.65 -16.80
CA CYS A 25 29.72 9.42 -16.15
C CYS A 25 30.06 9.58 -14.67
N VAL A 26 29.05 9.83 -13.86
CA VAL A 26 29.16 9.76 -12.40
C VAL A 26 29.39 8.29 -12.10
N ALA A 27 30.67 7.90 -12.04
CA ALA A 27 31.09 6.61 -11.54
C ALA A 27 30.53 6.51 -10.13
N ARG A 28 29.48 5.71 -9.99
CA ARG A 28 28.83 5.37 -8.73
C ARG A 28 29.88 4.60 -7.91
N LEU A 29 30.69 5.32 -7.16
CA LEU A 29 31.64 4.79 -6.19
C LEU A 29 30.83 4.10 -5.09
N SER A 30 30.42 2.87 -5.34
CA SER A 30 29.89 1.96 -4.34
C SER A 30 31.05 1.46 -3.48
N VAL A 31 31.67 2.37 -2.72
CA VAL A 31 32.58 1.96 -1.64
C VAL A 31 31.69 1.48 -0.51
N LYS A 32 31.37 0.18 -0.50
CA LYS A 32 30.80 -0.45 0.69
C LYS A 32 31.78 -0.19 1.84
N PRO A 33 31.34 0.42 2.96
CA PRO A 33 32.21 0.62 4.10
C PRO A 33 32.64 -0.76 4.62
N THR A 34 33.89 -1.13 4.37
CA THR A 34 34.50 -2.33 4.92
C THR A 34 34.65 -2.10 6.41
N LEU A 35 33.81 -2.76 7.22
CA LEU A 35 33.97 -2.79 8.66
C LEU A 35 35.39 -3.27 9.00
N PRO A 36 36.12 -2.60 9.91
CA PRO A 36 37.43 -3.06 10.32
C PRO A 36 37.32 -4.46 10.96
N PRO A 37 38.33 -5.33 10.78
CA PRO A 37 38.32 -6.67 11.34
C PRO A 37 38.20 -6.59 12.88
N ALA A 38 37.42 -7.50 13.47
CA ALA A 38 37.11 -7.51 14.90
C ALA A 38 38.34 -7.54 15.81
N SER A 39 39.48 -8.04 15.31
CA SER A 39 40.76 -8.01 16.02
C SER A 39 41.27 -6.57 16.23
N ALA A 40 41.12 -5.68 15.24
CA ALA A 40 41.54 -4.29 15.36
C ALA A 40 40.74 -3.55 16.46
N VAL A 41 39.41 -3.74 16.49
CA VAL A 41 38.53 -3.13 17.49
C VAL A 41 38.88 -3.61 18.90
N LYS A 42 39.17 -4.90 19.08
CA LYS A 42 39.59 -5.45 20.38
C LYS A 42 40.92 -4.84 20.86
N THR A 43 41.89 -4.65 19.96
CA THR A 43 43.19 -4.06 20.31
C THR A 43 43.05 -2.59 20.72
N THR A 44 42.20 -1.81 20.03
CA THR A 44 41.95 -0.40 20.37
C THR A 44 41.25 -0.25 21.72
N VAL A 45 40.24 -1.09 22.00
CA VAL A 45 39.57 -1.10 23.30
C VAL A 45 40.53 -1.51 24.42
N ALA A 46 41.38 -2.52 24.19
CA ALA A 46 42.38 -2.94 25.17
C ALA A 46 43.44 -1.85 25.44
N GLN A 47 43.87 -1.09 24.42
CA GLN A 47 44.77 0.06 24.60
C GLN A 47 44.11 1.18 25.41
N ASN A 48 42.82 1.47 25.16
CA ASN A 48 42.09 2.48 25.93
C ASN A 48 41.84 2.08 27.39
N VAL A 49 41.63 0.79 27.67
CA VAL A 49 41.53 0.31 29.06
C VAL A 49 42.88 0.40 29.77
N ARG A 50 43.98 0.10 29.05
CA ARG A 50 45.34 0.15 29.62
C ARG A 50 45.80 1.58 29.92
N SER A 51 45.41 2.56 29.10
CA SER A 51 45.72 3.98 29.36
C SER A 51 44.99 4.53 30.59
N GLN A 52 43.83 3.98 30.96
CA GLN A 52 43.11 4.37 32.18
C GLN A 52 43.63 3.69 33.47
N GLN A 53 44.46 2.65 33.37
CA GLN A 53 44.98 1.90 34.52
C GLN A 53 46.40 2.32 34.94
N ALA A 54 46.94 3.43 34.42
CA ALA A 54 48.16 4.05 34.96
C ALA A 54 47.94 4.54 36.41
N PRO A 55 48.96 4.46 37.29
CA PRO A 55 48.74 3.98 38.65
C PRO A 55 48.30 5.09 39.62
N LYS A 56 47.09 4.93 40.18
CA LYS A 56 46.63 5.64 41.39
C LYS A 56 47.44 5.30 42.67
N ALA A 57 48.50 4.49 42.56
CA ALA A 57 49.25 3.98 43.69
C ALA A 57 50.06 5.06 44.45
N GLN A 58 50.39 6.20 43.83
CA GLN A 58 51.18 7.23 44.52
C GLN A 58 50.34 8.15 45.41
N THR A 59 49.05 8.31 45.17
CA THR A 59 48.22 9.24 45.97
C THR A 59 47.76 8.60 47.29
N GLU A 60 47.59 7.28 47.37
CA GLU A 60 47.14 6.63 48.61
C GLU A 60 48.23 6.52 49.68
N GLN A 61 49.52 6.48 49.31
CA GLN A 61 50.59 6.38 50.30
C GLN A 61 50.92 7.72 50.97
N GLN A 62 50.73 8.85 50.30
CA GLN A 62 50.93 10.15 50.96
C GLN A 62 49.78 10.53 51.91
N LEU A 63 48.56 10.04 51.70
CA LEU A 63 47.46 10.34 52.62
C LEU A 63 47.49 9.52 53.92
N LYS A 64 48.07 8.30 53.90
CA LYS A 64 48.08 7.42 55.09
C LYS A 64 49.12 7.79 56.16
N LYS A 65 50.19 8.51 55.83
CA LYS A 65 51.20 8.93 56.84
C LYS A 65 50.77 10.11 57.70
N SER A 66 49.69 10.81 57.34
CA SER A 66 49.23 11.98 58.10
C SER A 66 48.24 11.64 59.24
N TRP A 67 47.75 10.41 59.34
CA TRP A 67 46.60 10.07 60.21
C TRP A 67 46.92 9.11 61.36
N SER A 68 48.19 8.98 61.74
CA SER A 68 48.62 8.23 62.92
C SER A 68 49.15 9.18 64.00
N GLY A 69 48.26 9.77 64.78
CA GLY A 69 48.63 10.57 65.94
C GLY A 69 47.51 11.48 66.39
N GLY A 70 46.77 11.06 67.41
CA GLY A 70 45.76 11.90 68.06
C GLY A 70 44.38 11.26 68.15
N THR A 71 44.29 10.19 68.92
CA THR A 71 43.06 9.77 69.59
C THR A 71 42.54 10.92 70.46
N LEU A 72 41.76 11.82 69.88
CA LEU A 72 40.84 12.67 70.62
C LEU A 72 39.46 12.41 70.03
N PHE A 73 38.69 11.60 70.76
CA PHE A 73 37.25 11.39 70.60
C PHE A 73 36.51 12.74 70.74
N SER A 74 36.65 13.62 69.76
CA SER A 74 35.92 14.87 69.69
C SER A 74 34.60 14.57 69.01
N ARG A 75 33.56 14.52 69.85
CA ARG A 75 32.14 14.40 69.49
C ARG A 75 31.81 15.06 68.14
N PRO A 76 30.92 14.45 67.33
CA PRO A 76 30.51 15.03 66.06
C PRO A 76 30.06 16.46 66.32
N SER A 77 30.71 17.41 65.64
CA SER A 77 30.43 18.82 65.85
C SER A 77 28.93 19.06 65.68
N LEU A 78 28.34 19.82 66.59
CA LEU A 78 26.92 20.18 66.53
C LEU A 78 26.52 20.69 65.13
N ALA A 79 27.44 21.34 64.41
CA ALA A 79 27.28 21.76 63.03
C ALA A 79 26.90 20.60 62.08
N VAL A 80 27.61 19.46 62.13
CA VAL A 80 27.26 18.30 61.29
C VAL A 80 25.88 17.77 61.65
N ALA A 81 25.54 17.72 62.94
CA ALA A 81 24.21 17.29 63.38
C ALA A 81 23.10 18.27 62.94
N VAL A 82 23.37 19.58 62.96
CA VAL A 82 22.46 20.62 62.50
C VAL A 82 22.26 20.54 60.98
N VAL A 83 23.34 20.42 60.20
CA VAL A 83 23.27 20.24 58.75
C VAL A 83 22.49 18.96 58.42
N ARG A 84 22.76 17.84 59.11
CA ARG A 84 22.02 16.59 58.91
C ARG A 84 20.53 16.76 59.22
N ARG A 85 20.17 17.48 60.29
CA ARG A 85 18.76 17.81 60.60
C ARG A 85 18.13 18.73 59.55
N LEU A 86 18.88 19.70 59.04
CA LEU A 86 18.40 20.64 58.02
C LEU A 86 18.13 19.91 56.71
N VAL A 87 19.06 19.04 56.29
CA VAL A 87 18.92 18.16 55.12
C VAL A 87 17.76 17.18 55.31
N GLN A 88 17.61 16.60 56.50
CA GLN A 88 16.48 15.71 56.80
C GLN A 88 15.12 16.41 56.74
N ARG A 89 15.06 17.70 57.13
CA ARG A 89 13.85 18.53 56.98
C ARG A 89 13.54 18.90 55.53
N LEU A 90 14.55 18.89 54.66
CA LEU A 90 14.43 19.19 53.23
C LEU A 90 14.14 17.95 52.37
N HIS A 91 13.97 16.76 52.96
CA HIS A 91 13.55 15.60 52.17
C HIS A 91 12.20 15.89 51.51
N PRO A 92 12.13 15.95 50.16
CA PRO A 92 10.88 16.19 49.48
C PRO A 92 9.87 15.13 49.92
N PRO A 93 8.60 15.52 50.14
CA PRO A 93 7.60 14.59 50.62
C PRO A 93 7.50 13.39 49.66
N SER A 94 7.30 12.20 50.22
CA SER A 94 7.42 10.94 49.46
C SER A 94 6.47 10.86 48.25
N TRP A 95 5.37 11.62 48.23
CA TRP A 95 4.45 11.73 47.10
C TRP A 95 5.10 12.40 45.88
N LEU A 96 5.93 13.43 46.07
CA LEU A 96 6.61 14.14 44.99
C LEU A 96 7.68 13.25 44.35
N ARG A 97 8.42 12.47 45.16
CA ARG A 97 9.37 11.46 44.65
C ARG A 97 8.66 10.38 43.81
N ARG A 98 7.48 9.92 44.23
CA ARG A 98 6.69 8.96 43.44
C ARG A 98 6.19 9.58 42.13
N TRP A 99 5.78 10.85 42.15
CA TRP A 99 5.32 11.57 40.97
C TRP A 99 6.44 11.82 39.96
N THR A 100 7.63 12.21 40.41
CA THR A 100 8.81 12.39 39.53
C THR A 100 9.28 11.07 38.94
N TRP A 101 9.28 9.97 39.71
CA TRP A 101 9.52 8.63 39.18
C TRP A 101 8.47 8.26 38.13
N ARG A 102 7.18 8.51 38.37
CA ARG A 102 6.13 8.27 37.37
C ARG A 102 6.37 9.06 36.08
N LEU A 103 6.72 10.34 36.15
CA LEU A 103 7.08 11.13 34.96
C LEU A 103 8.30 10.58 34.23
N PHE A 104 9.32 10.11 34.94
CA PHE A 104 10.52 9.55 34.30
C PHE A 104 10.22 8.25 33.53
N PHE A 105 9.35 7.39 34.05
CA PHE A 105 8.98 6.12 33.40
C PHE A 105 7.82 6.26 32.41
N LEU A 106 6.85 7.13 32.68
CA LEU A 106 5.65 7.31 31.86
C LEU A 106 5.85 8.40 30.78
N GLY A 107 6.74 9.36 31.02
CA GLY A 107 7.02 10.47 30.11
C GLY A 107 7.56 10.04 28.75
N PRO A 108 8.63 9.21 28.66
CA PRO A 108 9.16 8.79 27.36
C PRO A 108 8.14 7.97 26.53
N PRO A 109 7.41 6.97 27.08
CA PRO A 109 6.35 6.29 26.34
C PRO A 109 5.24 7.24 25.87
N ILE A 110 4.78 8.15 26.74
CA ILE A 110 3.77 9.15 26.38
C ILE A 110 4.28 10.08 25.28
N ALA A 111 5.53 10.54 25.35
CA ALA A 111 6.13 11.40 24.33
C ALA A 111 6.24 10.68 22.99
N VAL A 112 6.66 9.41 22.97
CA VAL A 112 6.66 8.58 21.76
C VAL A 112 5.24 8.45 21.20
N ILE A 113 4.24 8.20 22.05
CA ILE A 113 2.82 8.11 21.62
C ILE A 113 2.34 9.43 21.00
N TYR A 114 2.67 10.57 21.60
CA TYR A 114 2.31 11.88 21.04
C TYR A 114 3.05 12.19 19.74
N MET A 115 4.35 11.87 19.66
CA MET A 115 5.13 12.01 18.44
C MET A 115 4.64 11.07 17.32
N SER A 116 4.04 9.95 17.71
CA SER A 116 3.48 8.94 16.81
C SER A 116 2.02 9.21 16.46
N PHE A 117 1.44 10.32 16.90
CA PHE A 117 0.01 10.53 16.75
C PHE A 117 -0.32 10.96 15.31
N PRO A 118 -1.17 10.22 14.58
CA PRO A 118 -1.33 10.44 13.15
C PRO A 118 -2.26 11.61 12.81
N TRP A 119 -2.78 12.36 13.78
CA TRP A 119 -3.72 13.45 13.53
C TRP A 119 -3.03 14.80 13.52
N THR A 120 -3.32 15.61 12.51
CA THR A 120 -2.83 16.97 12.35
C THR A 120 -4.00 17.91 12.07
N ILE A 121 -3.90 19.16 12.54
CA ILE A 121 -4.91 20.18 12.30
C ILE A 121 -4.37 21.11 11.21
N MET A 122 -5.15 21.34 10.15
CA MET A 122 -4.78 22.22 9.04
C MET A 122 -5.82 23.31 8.82
N ARG A 123 -5.41 24.46 8.28
CA ARG A 123 -6.33 25.54 7.88
C ARG A 123 -6.60 25.45 6.39
N VAL A 124 -7.86 25.49 5.98
CA VAL A 124 -8.24 25.44 4.57
C VAL A 124 -8.42 26.86 4.04
N HIS A 125 -7.58 27.25 3.09
CA HIS A 125 -7.71 28.53 2.39
C HIS A 125 -8.27 28.30 0.97
N GLY A 126 -9.15 29.19 0.54
CA GLY A 126 -9.69 29.21 -0.83
C GLY A 126 -11.08 28.62 -0.97
N VAL A 127 -11.61 28.74 -2.19
CA VAL A 127 -13.01 28.47 -2.59
C VAL A 127 -13.17 27.14 -3.35
N SER A 128 -12.09 26.38 -3.52
CA SER A 128 -12.06 25.24 -4.43
C SER A 128 -12.88 24.02 -3.97
N MET A 129 -13.27 24.01 -2.70
CA MET A 129 -14.13 23.01 -2.06
C MET A 129 -15.41 23.64 -1.49
N ALA A 130 -15.73 24.88 -1.85
CA ALA A 130 -17.00 25.49 -1.47
C ALA A 130 -18.15 24.82 -2.24
N PRO A 131 -19.32 24.58 -1.63
CA PRO A 131 -19.74 25.10 -0.34
C PRO A 131 -19.32 24.24 0.87
N PHE A 132 -18.70 23.08 0.65
CA PHE A 132 -18.34 22.14 1.71
C PHE A 132 -17.34 22.73 2.71
N PHE A 133 -16.29 23.39 2.21
CA PHE A 133 -15.36 24.19 3.01
C PHE A 133 -15.55 25.67 2.73
N ASN A 134 -15.38 26.48 3.78
CA ASN A 134 -15.42 27.94 3.74
C ASN A 134 -16.70 28.49 3.07
N PRO A 135 -17.90 28.14 3.55
CA PRO A 135 -19.17 28.53 2.92
C PRO A 135 -19.32 30.06 2.75
N ASN A 136 -18.72 30.84 3.64
CA ASN A 136 -18.78 32.31 3.63
C ASN A 136 -17.66 32.98 2.84
N SER A 137 -16.85 32.23 2.08
CA SER A 137 -15.81 32.80 1.20
C SER A 137 -16.41 33.28 -0.12
N SER A 138 -17.22 34.35 -0.07
CA SER A 138 -17.66 35.08 -1.26
C SER A 138 -16.94 36.42 -1.34
N PRO A 139 -16.62 36.93 -2.55
CA PRO A 139 -15.94 38.22 -2.71
C PRO A 139 -16.74 39.39 -2.16
N ASP A 140 -18.07 39.27 -2.10
CA ASP A 140 -18.98 40.32 -1.60
C ASP A 140 -19.09 40.34 -0.06
N LEU A 141 -18.55 39.33 0.62
CA LEU A 141 -18.58 39.22 2.07
C LEU A 141 -17.23 39.66 2.69
N PRO A 142 -17.25 40.20 3.93
CA PRO A 142 -16.01 40.47 4.64
C PRO A 142 -15.19 39.17 4.79
N PRO A 143 -13.85 39.26 4.80
CA PRO A 143 -12.99 38.09 4.87
C PRO A 143 -13.28 37.27 6.13
N ALA A 144 -13.89 36.10 5.94
CA ALA A 144 -14.17 35.15 7.00
C ALA A 144 -12.89 34.40 7.43
N PRO A 145 -12.76 34.02 8.71
CA PRO A 145 -11.70 33.12 9.14
C PRO A 145 -11.81 31.76 8.42
N PRO A 146 -10.68 31.14 8.04
CA PRO A 146 -10.68 29.85 7.36
C PRO A 146 -11.14 28.72 8.29
N ASP A 147 -11.78 27.71 7.71
CA ASP A 147 -12.15 26.49 8.42
C ASP A 147 -10.90 25.69 8.84
N LEU A 148 -11.00 25.04 9.99
CA LEU A 148 -9.97 24.13 10.49
C LEU A 148 -10.39 22.69 10.20
N ILE A 149 -9.50 21.90 9.60
CA ILE A 149 -9.75 20.49 9.33
C ILE A 149 -8.85 19.62 10.19
N LEU A 150 -9.41 18.53 10.69
CA LEU A 150 -8.68 17.45 11.34
C LEU A 150 -8.31 16.42 10.27
N VAL A 151 -7.02 16.26 10.03
CA VAL A 151 -6.46 15.39 9.00
C VAL A 151 -5.76 14.21 9.65
N GLN A 152 -6.06 13.01 9.19
CA GLN A 152 -5.33 11.80 9.53
C GLN A 152 -4.24 11.54 8.49
N THR A 153 -2.98 11.59 8.92
CA THR A 153 -1.80 11.42 8.06
C THR A 153 -1.53 9.94 7.75
N VAL A 154 -1.16 9.64 6.50
CA VAL A 154 -0.85 8.28 6.01
C VAL A 154 0.59 7.87 6.35
N HIS A 155 1.53 8.82 6.26
CA HIS A 155 2.98 8.56 6.34
C HIS A 155 3.49 8.26 7.77
N SER A 156 2.68 8.44 8.81
CA SER A 156 3.22 8.57 10.16
C SER A 156 3.78 7.29 10.79
N LEU A 157 3.38 6.06 10.40
CA LEU A 157 3.62 4.90 11.29
C LEU A 157 3.98 3.55 10.69
N GLY A 158 3.87 3.35 9.37
CA GLY A 158 4.09 2.03 8.77
C GLY A 158 5.49 1.44 9.05
N GLU A 159 6.50 2.29 9.23
CA GLU A 159 7.90 1.83 9.28
C GLU A 159 8.51 1.74 10.68
N VAL A 160 7.96 2.43 11.69
CA VAL A 160 8.66 2.55 12.98
C VAL A 160 8.39 1.40 13.95
N SER A 161 7.30 0.64 13.76
CA SER A 161 6.96 -0.45 14.69
C SER A 161 6.06 -1.51 14.05
N PRO A 162 6.42 -2.80 14.10
CA PRO A 162 5.53 -3.88 13.68
C PRO A 162 4.27 -3.98 14.56
N LEU A 163 4.33 -3.46 15.80
CA LEU A 163 3.20 -3.45 16.75
C LEU A 163 2.17 -2.38 16.38
N PHE A 164 2.61 -1.25 15.81
CA PHE A 164 1.77 -0.16 15.35
C PHE A 164 1.64 -0.14 13.82
N ARG A 165 1.64 -1.32 13.17
CA ARG A 165 1.19 -1.43 11.78
C ARG A 165 -0.28 -1.08 11.73
N LEU A 166 -0.58 0.21 11.62
CA LEU A 166 -1.91 0.67 11.28
C LEU A 166 -2.32 -0.02 9.98
N PRO A 167 -3.58 -0.47 9.87
CA PRO A 167 -4.08 -1.07 8.64
C PRO A 167 -3.81 -0.10 7.49
N ARG A 168 -3.42 -0.63 6.32
CA ARG A 168 -3.34 0.19 5.10
C ARG A 168 -4.68 0.90 4.93
N PHE A 169 -4.67 2.22 4.94
CA PHE A 169 -5.87 3.01 4.77
C PHE A 169 -6.52 2.60 3.45
N LYS A 170 -7.80 2.22 3.52
CA LYS A 170 -8.59 1.93 2.34
C LYS A 170 -9.17 3.25 1.85
N LEU A 171 -8.80 3.62 0.64
CA LEU A 171 -9.41 4.76 -0.03
C LEU A 171 -10.83 4.37 -0.44
N HIS A 172 -11.77 5.24 -0.13
CA HIS A 172 -13.18 5.12 -0.49
C HIS A 172 -13.59 6.33 -1.33
N ARG A 173 -14.55 6.11 -2.23
CA ARG A 173 -15.19 7.19 -2.97
C ARG A 173 -15.90 8.13 -2.00
N GLY A 174 -15.91 9.42 -2.31
CA GLY A 174 -16.50 10.47 -1.47
C GLY A 174 -15.62 11.00 -0.35
N GLN A 175 -14.52 10.30 0.01
CA GLN A 175 -13.57 10.81 1.01
C GLN A 175 -12.92 12.10 0.55
N VAL A 176 -12.60 12.98 1.50
CA VAL A 176 -11.80 14.17 1.23
C VAL A 176 -10.35 13.90 1.58
N VAL A 177 -9.46 14.09 0.62
CA VAL A 177 -8.03 13.84 0.75
C VAL A 177 -7.23 15.14 0.68
N VAL A 178 -6.15 15.15 1.44
CA VAL A 178 -5.11 16.18 1.41
C VAL A 178 -3.91 15.59 0.68
N TYR A 179 -3.47 16.21 -0.40
CA TYR A 179 -2.40 15.69 -1.25
C TYR A 179 -1.49 16.79 -1.80
N TYR A 180 -0.27 16.42 -2.17
CA TYR A 180 0.66 17.32 -2.86
C TYR A 180 0.27 17.51 -4.33
N THR A 181 0.18 18.75 -4.78
CA THR A 181 -0.22 19.00 -6.17
C THR A 181 0.85 18.51 -7.15
N PRO A 182 0.47 17.88 -8.29
CA PRO A 182 1.44 17.30 -9.21
C PRO A 182 2.29 18.36 -9.94
N HIS A 183 1.78 19.58 -10.10
CA HIS A 183 2.50 20.67 -10.76
C HIS A 183 3.46 21.42 -9.82
N ASP A 184 3.16 21.45 -8.52
CA ASP A 184 4.03 22.04 -7.51
C ASP A 184 4.03 21.18 -6.23
N PRO A 185 5.12 20.44 -5.94
CA PRO A 185 5.19 19.57 -4.77
C PRO A 185 5.26 20.33 -3.45
N ASN A 186 5.51 21.64 -3.46
CA ASN A 186 5.50 22.46 -2.24
C ASN A 186 4.09 22.91 -1.85
N THR A 187 3.12 22.72 -2.74
CA THR A 187 1.73 23.11 -2.54
C THR A 187 0.87 21.90 -2.21
N ILE A 188 0.04 22.05 -1.18
CA ILE A 188 -0.91 21.03 -0.72
C ILE A 188 -2.31 21.47 -1.14
N ALA A 189 -3.08 20.56 -1.73
CA ALA A 189 -4.48 20.77 -2.09
C ALA A 189 -5.38 19.82 -1.31
N VAL A 190 -6.64 20.25 -1.13
CA VAL A 190 -7.70 19.46 -0.50
C VAL A 190 -8.80 19.25 -1.54
N LYS A 191 -9.12 17.99 -1.83
CA LYS A 191 -10.10 17.58 -2.85
C LYS A 191 -10.86 16.34 -2.44
N ARG A 192 -12.02 16.10 -3.05
CA ARG A 192 -12.84 14.91 -2.83
C ARG A 192 -12.44 13.81 -3.81
N VAL A 193 -12.32 12.57 -3.34
CA VAL A 193 -12.11 11.38 -4.16
C VAL A 193 -13.40 11.04 -4.88
N VAL A 194 -13.35 11.04 -6.20
CA VAL A 194 -14.48 10.72 -7.08
C VAL A 194 -14.34 9.31 -7.65
N GLY A 195 -13.14 8.91 -8.03
CA GLY A 195 -12.85 7.61 -8.64
C GLY A 195 -11.65 6.90 -8.02
N LEU A 196 -11.74 5.59 -7.93
CA LEU A 196 -10.71 4.66 -7.46
C LEU A 196 -10.14 3.83 -8.63
N PRO A 197 -9.02 3.11 -8.46
CA PRO A 197 -8.48 2.25 -9.51
C PRO A 197 -9.51 1.28 -10.09
N GLY A 198 -9.58 1.23 -11.42
CA GLY A 198 -10.55 0.44 -12.19
C GLY A 198 -11.88 1.13 -12.48
N ASP A 199 -12.18 2.26 -11.83
CA ASP A 199 -13.34 3.07 -12.14
C ASP A 199 -13.13 3.80 -13.48
N LYS A 200 -14.22 4.06 -14.20
CA LYS A 200 -14.25 4.82 -15.43
C LYS A 200 -14.94 6.15 -15.18
N VAL A 201 -14.21 7.24 -15.33
CA VAL A 201 -14.69 8.60 -15.06
C VAL A 201 -14.72 9.38 -16.37
N THR A 202 -15.84 10.01 -16.70
CA THR A 202 -15.92 10.90 -17.86
C THR A 202 -15.50 12.31 -17.44
N PRO A 203 -14.37 12.87 -17.89
CA PRO A 203 -13.93 14.20 -17.44
C PRO A 203 -14.91 15.32 -17.82
N LEU A 204 -14.86 16.45 -17.11
CA LEU A 204 -15.65 17.64 -17.49
C LEU A 204 -15.09 18.23 -18.80
N PRO A 205 -15.90 18.98 -19.58
CA PRO A 205 -15.44 19.60 -20.82
C PRO A 205 -14.16 20.42 -20.66
N GLY A 206 -13.22 20.29 -21.60
CA GLY A 206 -11.90 20.95 -21.56
C GLY A 206 -10.84 20.16 -20.81
N TYR A 207 -10.88 18.82 -20.87
CA TYR A 207 -9.79 17.96 -20.43
C TYR A 207 -8.89 17.63 -21.63
N ASP A 208 -7.60 17.92 -21.51
CA ASP A 208 -6.64 17.78 -22.62
C ASP A 208 -6.49 16.35 -23.15
N GLY A 209 -6.88 15.33 -22.37
CA GLY A 209 -6.82 13.92 -22.76
C GLY A 209 -7.87 13.48 -23.79
N GLY A 210 -8.77 14.38 -24.19
CA GLY A 210 -9.82 14.14 -25.19
C GLY A 210 -11.19 14.58 -24.68
N ASP A 211 -11.85 15.46 -25.44
CA ASP A 211 -13.17 15.98 -25.08
C ASP A 211 -14.17 14.83 -24.86
N ASN A 212 -14.67 14.71 -23.63
CA ASN A 212 -15.63 13.68 -23.18
C ASN A 212 -15.16 12.22 -23.35
N ALA A 213 -13.87 11.97 -23.53
CA ALA A 213 -13.36 10.60 -23.55
C ALA A 213 -13.31 10.05 -22.12
N PRO A 214 -13.99 8.92 -21.81
CA PRO A 214 -13.94 8.34 -20.48
C PRO A 214 -12.53 7.85 -20.16
N VAL A 215 -12.03 8.21 -18.97
CA VAL A 215 -10.72 7.85 -18.46
C VAL A 215 -10.87 6.72 -17.45
N ILE A 216 -10.13 5.63 -17.65
CA ILE A 216 -10.03 4.55 -16.68
C ILE A 216 -8.93 4.93 -15.68
N VAL A 217 -9.25 4.91 -14.39
CA VAL A 217 -8.29 5.21 -13.33
C VAL A 217 -7.30 4.04 -13.20
N PRO A 218 -5.99 4.26 -13.39
CA PRO A 218 -5.01 3.19 -13.33
C PRO A 218 -4.70 2.74 -11.91
N TYR A 219 -3.94 1.65 -11.79
CA TYR A 219 -3.45 1.14 -10.51
C TYR A 219 -2.74 2.22 -9.69
N ASN A 220 -2.99 2.23 -8.38
CA ASN A 220 -2.37 3.15 -7.43
C ASN A 220 -2.55 4.64 -7.77
N HIS A 221 -3.60 4.97 -8.53
CA HIS A 221 -4.04 6.34 -8.79
C HIS A 221 -5.47 6.56 -8.31
N ILE A 222 -5.88 7.81 -8.20
CA ILE A 222 -7.24 8.24 -7.88
C ILE A 222 -7.64 9.43 -8.74
N TRP A 223 -8.94 9.58 -8.92
CA TRP A 223 -9.54 10.76 -9.52
C TRP A 223 -10.11 11.65 -8.43
N VAL A 224 -9.65 12.90 -8.33
CA VAL A 224 -10.06 13.85 -7.29
C VAL A 224 -10.60 15.14 -7.88
N GLU A 225 -11.65 15.68 -7.27
CA GLU A 225 -12.33 16.87 -7.77
C GLU A 225 -12.64 17.85 -6.65
N GLY A 226 -12.77 19.13 -7.02
CA GLY A 226 -13.29 20.16 -6.14
C GLY A 226 -14.82 20.13 -6.07
N ASP A 227 -15.39 20.54 -4.95
CA ASP A 227 -16.85 20.72 -4.81
C ASP A 227 -17.33 22.08 -5.39
N ALA A 228 -16.43 22.92 -5.90
CA ALA A 228 -16.73 24.26 -6.41
C ALA A 228 -17.54 24.24 -7.71
N ASN A 229 -18.63 25.01 -7.76
CA ASN A 229 -19.50 25.14 -8.94
C ASN A 229 -18.78 25.66 -10.20
N ASN A 230 -17.70 26.45 -10.06
CA ASN A 230 -16.95 26.99 -11.18
C ASN A 230 -15.55 26.37 -11.24
N ARG A 231 -15.21 25.78 -12.38
CA ARG A 231 -13.91 25.12 -12.61
C ARG A 231 -12.71 26.07 -12.53
N ASP A 232 -12.86 27.33 -12.95
CA ASP A 232 -11.77 28.33 -12.86
C ASP A 232 -11.27 28.58 -11.41
N LYS A 233 -12.08 28.18 -10.42
CA LYS A 233 -11.75 28.29 -8.99
C LYS A 233 -11.06 27.04 -8.43
N SER A 234 -10.99 25.95 -9.21
CA SER A 234 -10.52 24.63 -8.76
C SER A 234 -9.67 23.95 -9.84
N ILE A 235 -8.37 23.82 -9.57
CA ILE A 235 -7.50 22.92 -10.33
C ILE A 235 -7.56 21.54 -9.68
N ASP A 236 -8.06 20.54 -10.42
CA ASP A 236 -8.30 19.18 -9.95
C ASP A 236 -8.06 18.15 -11.07
N SER A 237 -8.50 16.89 -10.91
CA SER A 237 -8.28 15.82 -11.88
C SER A 237 -8.87 16.10 -13.26
N ASN A 238 -9.84 17.00 -13.39
CA ASN A 238 -10.29 17.42 -14.72
C ASN A 238 -9.24 18.24 -15.48
N HIS A 239 -8.19 18.75 -14.83
CA HIS A 239 -7.07 19.43 -15.48
C HIS A 239 -5.88 18.50 -15.71
N PHE A 240 -5.43 17.76 -14.68
CA PHE A 240 -4.21 16.94 -14.77
C PHE A 240 -4.47 15.46 -15.03
N GLY A 241 -5.70 14.97 -14.86
CA GLY A 241 -6.06 13.56 -14.94
C GLY A 241 -5.96 12.83 -13.58
N PRO A 242 -5.73 11.51 -13.59
CA PRO A 242 -5.56 10.74 -12.35
C PRO A 242 -4.27 11.15 -11.60
N ILE A 243 -4.33 11.27 -10.28
CA ILE A 243 -3.16 11.47 -9.42
C ILE A 243 -2.71 10.18 -8.77
N SER A 244 -1.41 10.03 -8.54
CA SER A 244 -0.87 8.92 -7.76
C SER A 244 -1.36 8.99 -6.31
N GLN A 245 -1.75 7.85 -5.75
CA GLN A 245 -2.11 7.72 -4.33
C GLN A 245 -0.95 8.07 -3.40
N ASN A 246 0.30 7.98 -3.86
CA ASN A 246 1.48 8.38 -3.08
C ASN A 246 1.57 9.90 -2.85
N LEU A 247 0.87 10.71 -3.64
CA LEU A 247 0.79 12.15 -3.38
C LEU A 247 -0.14 12.47 -2.20
N VAL A 248 -0.98 11.52 -1.78
CA VAL A 248 -1.92 11.69 -0.66
C VAL A 248 -1.15 11.71 0.67
N CYS A 249 -1.23 12.84 1.36
CA CYS A 249 -0.65 13.03 2.68
C CYS A 249 -1.56 12.48 3.78
N GLY A 250 -2.88 12.63 3.63
CA GLY A 250 -3.85 12.31 4.66
C GLY A 250 -5.31 12.45 4.24
N PHE A 251 -6.20 12.02 5.12
CA PHE A 251 -7.67 12.06 4.96
C PHE A 251 -8.28 13.07 5.92
N VAL A 252 -9.27 13.83 5.47
CA VAL A 252 -10.03 14.72 6.35
C VAL A 252 -11.04 13.90 7.15
N LEU A 253 -10.90 13.90 8.47
CA LEU A 253 -11.80 13.21 9.40
C LEU A 253 -12.93 14.10 9.91
N ALA A 254 -12.62 15.37 10.18
CA ALA A 254 -13.58 16.31 10.74
C ALA A 254 -13.27 17.75 10.34
N VAL A 255 -14.29 18.58 10.37
CA VAL A 255 -14.22 20.02 10.09
C VAL A 255 -14.68 20.78 11.30
N TYR A 256 -13.90 21.77 11.69
CA TYR A 256 -14.24 22.73 12.70
C TYR A 256 -14.53 24.06 12.03
N VAL A 257 -15.81 24.41 12.00
CA VAL A 257 -16.32 25.64 11.41
C VAL A 257 -16.36 26.74 12.48
N PRO A 258 -15.75 27.92 12.25
CA PRO A 258 -15.81 29.03 13.17
C PRO A 258 -17.26 29.43 13.51
N GLY A 259 -17.60 29.40 14.80
CA GLY A 259 -18.95 29.68 15.32
C GLY A 259 -19.74 28.43 15.74
N LEU A 260 -19.33 27.24 15.29
CA LEU A 260 -19.87 25.97 15.77
C LEU A 260 -18.98 25.42 16.91
N ASN A 261 -19.59 25.05 18.04
CA ASN A 261 -18.83 24.58 19.21
C ASN A 261 -18.27 23.16 19.07
N TRP A 262 -18.75 22.37 18.09
CA TRP A 262 -18.41 20.96 17.92
C TRP A 262 -17.93 20.69 16.49
N PRO A 263 -16.95 19.78 16.31
CA PRO A 263 -16.49 19.40 14.99
C PRO A 263 -17.56 18.57 14.27
N VAL A 264 -17.70 18.81 12.96
CA VAL A 264 -18.53 18.00 12.05
C VAL A 264 -17.68 16.84 11.54
N TRP A 265 -18.07 15.61 11.88
CA TRP A 265 -17.38 14.41 11.43
C TRP A 265 -17.78 14.03 10.00
N LEU A 266 -16.80 13.57 9.22
CA LEU A 266 -17.02 13.10 7.86
C LEU A 266 -17.12 11.58 7.83
N ASP A 267 -18.20 11.08 7.22
CA ASP A 267 -18.30 9.67 6.90
C ASP A 267 -17.48 9.34 5.67
N SER A 268 -16.65 8.29 5.78
CA SER A 268 -15.78 7.84 4.68
C SER A 268 -16.52 7.17 3.52
N ALA A 269 -17.83 6.98 3.62
CA ALA A 269 -18.61 6.13 2.71
C ALA A 269 -19.69 6.89 1.92
N GLY A 270 -19.59 8.22 1.81
CA GLY A 270 -20.56 9.04 1.09
C GLY A 270 -20.49 8.84 -0.43
N ASP A 271 -21.48 8.17 -0.99
CA ASP A 271 -21.67 8.01 -2.44
C ASP A 271 -22.24 9.27 -3.13
N ASP A 272 -22.31 10.39 -2.42
CA ASP A 272 -23.05 11.59 -2.81
C ASP A 272 -22.20 12.64 -3.54
N THR A 273 -21.17 12.21 -4.27
CA THR A 273 -20.34 13.11 -5.07
C THR A 273 -21.15 13.71 -6.23
N PRO A 274 -20.91 14.99 -6.61
CA PRO A 274 -21.56 15.61 -7.77
C PRO A 274 -21.38 14.78 -9.04
N ALA A 275 -20.17 14.29 -9.28
CA ALA A 275 -19.86 13.45 -10.43
C ALA A 275 -20.67 12.14 -10.47
N LYS A 276 -20.99 11.53 -9.32
CA LYS A 276 -21.85 10.34 -9.26
C LYS A 276 -23.31 10.68 -9.54
N LYS A 277 -23.80 11.84 -9.06
CA LYS A 277 -25.16 12.34 -9.35
C LYS A 277 -25.36 12.64 -10.84
N ASP A 278 -24.31 13.15 -11.49
CA ASP A 278 -24.30 13.41 -12.93
C ASP A 278 -24.16 12.13 -13.77
N GLY A 279 -24.02 10.95 -13.15
CA GLY A 279 -23.82 9.68 -13.83
C GLY A 279 -22.46 9.57 -14.53
N ARG A 280 -21.48 10.35 -14.07
CA ARG A 280 -20.20 10.55 -14.75
C ARG A 280 -19.13 9.51 -14.37
N VAL A 281 -19.42 8.69 -13.35
CA VAL A 281 -18.54 7.64 -12.82
C VAL A 281 -19.21 6.28 -12.95
N GLU A 282 -18.58 5.37 -13.67
CA GLU A 282 -18.91 3.93 -13.68
C GLU A 282 -17.90 3.19 -12.78
N GLU A 283 -18.40 2.47 -11.78
CA GLU A 283 -17.57 1.81 -10.78
C GLU A 283 -17.00 0.47 -11.27
N ASP A 284 -15.72 0.22 -10.98
CA ASP A 284 -15.03 -1.07 -11.16
C ASP A 284 -15.20 -1.71 -12.54
N VAL A 285 -15.16 -0.90 -13.61
CA VAL A 285 -15.29 -1.37 -14.99
C VAL A 285 -14.13 -2.31 -15.35
N VAL A 286 -12.92 -2.03 -14.83
CA VAL A 286 -11.71 -2.83 -15.08
C VAL A 286 -11.13 -3.33 -13.77
N GLY A 287 -11.62 -4.48 -13.29
CA GLY A 287 -11.16 -5.09 -12.04
C GLY A 287 -9.66 -5.41 -12.00
N SER A 288 -9.03 -5.65 -13.15
CA SER A 288 -7.58 -5.88 -13.23
C SER A 288 -6.75 -4.64 -12.91
N ALA A 289 -7.30 -3.44 -13.03
CA ALA A 289 -6.58 -2.19 -12.74
C ALA A 289 -6.35 -1.96 -11.24
N ARG A 290 -6.93 -2.78 -10.35
CA ARG A 290 -6.61 -2.79 -8.91
C ARG A 290 -5.40 -3.62 -8.56
N LEU A 291 -4.97 -4.51 -9.45
CA LEU A 291 -3.80 -5.35 -9.25
C LEU A 291 -2.55 -4.55 -9.58
N ASP A 292 -1.46 -4.88 -8.90
CA ASP A 292 -0.15 -4.35 -9.24
C ASP A 292 0.18 -4.71 -10.71
N PRO A 293 0.71 -3.80 -11.53
CA PRO A 293 1.13 -4.14 -12.90
C PRO A 293 2.06 -5.35 -12.98
N ASP A 294 2.92 -5.58 -11.98
CA ASP A 294 3.79 -6.75 -11.96
C ASP A 294 3.00 -8.04 -11.71
N GLU A 295 1.98 -7.98 -10.84
CA GLU A 295 1.03 -9.09 -10.62
C GLU A 295 0.16 -9.33 -11.85
N GLN A 296 -0.30 -8.27 -12.51
CA GLN A 296 -1.08 -8.35 -13.74
C GLN A 296 -0.25 -8.95 -14.89
N ALA A 297 1.02 -8.57 -15.00
CA ALA A 297 1.96 -9.16 -15.96
C ALA A 297 2.15 -10.66 -15.68
N THR A 298 2.31 -11.04 -14.40
CA THR A 298 2.44 -12.44 -13.98
C THR A 298 1.18 -13.25 -14.29
N GLN A 299 -0.01 -12.66 -14.20
CA GLN A 299 -1.28 -13.33 -14.54
C GLN A 299 -1.50 -13.50 -16.05
N ASN A 300 -1.06 -12.52 -16.84
CA ASN A 300 -1.18 -12.55 -18.30
C ASN A 300 -0.08 -13.39 -18.97
N GLU A 301 1.00 -13.69 -18.24
CA GLU A 301 2.08 -14.53 -18.72
C GLU A 301 1.61 -15.98 -18.88
N ASP A 302 1.90 -16.58 -20.03
CA ASP A 302 1.60 -17.98 -20.31
C ASP A 302 2.39 -18.90 -19.35
N PRO A 303 1.70 -19.68 -18.49
CA PRO A 303 2.35 -20.51 -17.47
C PRO A 303 3.32 -21.55 -18.05
N PHE A 304 3.10 -22.00 -19.29
CA PHE A 304 3.95 -23.01 -19.92
C PHE A 304 5.25 -22.42 -20.45
N ARG A 305 5.20 -21.20 -20.99
CA ARG A 305 6.39 -20.49 -21.49
C ARG A 305 7.27 -19.96 -20.38
N SER A 306 6.68 -19.48 -19.28
CA SER A 306 7.42 -18.95 -18.12
C SER A 306 8.11 -20.03 -17.28
N GLY A 307 7.79 -21.31 -17.51
CA GLY A 307 8.26 -22.43 -16.70
C GLY A 307 7.47 -22.61 -15.39
N GLY A 308 6.48 -21.76 -15.12
CA GLY A 308 5.60 -21.88 -13.95
C GLY A 308 4.82 -23.20 -13.94
N ALA A 309 4.39 -23.69 -15.10
CA ALA A 309 3.69 -24.97 -15.24
C ALA A 309 4.59 -26.16 -14.85
N ALA A 310 5.88 -26.13 -15.21
CA ALA A 310 6.84 -27.17 -14.84
C ALA A 310 7.11 -27.19 -13.33
N LEU A 311 7.17 -26.00 -12.71
CA LEU A 311 7.30 -25.87 -11.26
C LEU A 311 6.04 -26.40 -10.54
N GLU A 312 4.84 -26.06 -11.02
CA GLU A 312 3.58 -26.58 -10.48
C GLU A 312 3.48 -28.09 -10.61
N LEU A 313 3.87 -28.67 -11.75
CA LEU A 313 3.92 -30.12 -11.95
C LEU A 313 4.85 -30.79 -10.93
N ALA A 314 6.06 -30.25 -10.75
CA ALA A 314 7.00 -30.76 -9.76
C ALA A 314 6.44 -30.67 -8.33
N MET A 315 5.73 -29.58 -8.00
CA MET A 315 5.06 -29.39 -6.72
C MET A 315 3.87 -30.32 -6.52
N ILE A 316 3.14 -30.64 -7.59
CA ILE A 316 2.03 -31.61 -7.59
C ILE A 316 2.57 -33.00 -7.29
N ARG A 317 3.59 -33.43 -8.04
CA ARG A 317 4.25 -34.72 -7.82
C ARG A 317 4.84 -34.84 -6.43
N ARG A 318 5.48 -33.78 -5.93
CA ARG A 318 6.04 -33.74 -4.57
C ARG A 318 4.97 -33.85 -3.48
N ASN A 319 3.79 -33.25 -3.69
CA ASN A 319 2.70 -33.20 -2.70
C ASN A 319 1.52 -34.10 -3.09
N ARG A 320 1.77 -35.17 -3.86
CA ARG A 320 0.72 -36.02 -4.43
C ARG A 320 -0.22 -36.61 -3.37
N GLU A 321 0.33 -37.05 -2.24
CA GLU A 321 -0.46 -37.59 -1.11
C GLU A 321 -1.39 -36.55 -0.46
N LEU A 322 -1.02 -35.26 -0.53
CA LEU A 322 -1.80 -34.17 0.05
C LEU A 322 -2.85 -33.62 -0.94
N MET A 323 -2.85 -34.05 -2.21
CA MET A 323 -3.78 -33.55 -3.22
C MET A 323 -5.25 -33.82 -2.91
N PRO A 324 -5.66 -35.03 -2.49
CA PRO A 324 -7.07 -35.29 -2.15
C PRO A 324 -7.56 -34.37 -1.03
N ALA A 325 -6.68 -34.02 -0.08
CA ALA A 325 -6.99 -33.07 0.99
C ALA A 325 -7.10 -31.63 0.48
N LYS A 326 -6.20 -31.18 -0.41
CA LYS A 326 -6.23 -29.84 -1.01
C LYS A 326 -7.48 -29.63 -1.88
N LEU A 327 -7.89 -30.64 -2.64
CA LEU A 327 -9.05 -30.57 -3.55
C LEU A 327 -10.39 -30.48 -2.83
N ARG A 328 -10.45 -30.76 -1.53
CA ARG A 328 -11.66 -30.51 -0.71
C ARG A 328 -11.95 -29.01 -0.55
N ALA A 329 -10.93 -28.14 -0.68
CA ALA A 329 -11.13 -26.70 -0.64
C ALA A 329 -11.63 -26.17 -2.00
N LYS A 330 -12.82 -25.56 -2.03
CA LYS A 330 -13.47 -25.06 -3.26
C LYS A 330 -12.54 -24.18 -4.11
N GLY A 331 -11.83 -23.23 -3.49
CA GLY A 331 -10.93 -22.32 -4.21
C GLY A 331 -9.74 -23.03 -4.86
N MET A 332 -9.20 -24.07 -4.22
CA MET A 332 -8.11 -24.87 -4.78
C MET A 332 -8.60 -25.76 -5.91
N LEU A 333 -9.79 -26.37 -5.76
CA LEU A 333 -10.42 -27.16 -6.81
C LEU A 333 -10.63 -26.33 -8.08
N ASP A 334 -11.17 -25.10 -7.95
CA ASP A 334 -11.38 -24.22 -9.08
C ASP A 334 -10.06 -23.76 -9.73
N ARG A 335 -9.00 -23.56 -8.94
CA ARG A 335 -7.64 -23.29 -9.46
C ARG A 335 -7.12 -24.46 -10.30
N TYR A 336 -7.21 -25.68 -9.80
CA TYR A 336 -6.73 -26.87 -10.52
C TYR A 336 -7.58 -27.20 -11.74
N ARG A 337 -8.89 -26.94 -11.72
CA ARG A 337 -9.75 -27.03 -12.92
C ARG A 337 -9.31 -26.08 -14.02
N ARG A 338 -9.02 -24.83 -13.68
CA ARG A 338 -8.48 -23.85 -14.65
C ARG A 338 -7.13 -24.31 -15.19
N MET A 339 -6.24 -24.77 -14.32
CA MET A 339 -4.93 -25.30 -14.72
C MET A 339 -5.05 -26.53 -15.64
N HIS A 340 -5.97 -27.44 -15.33
CA HIS A 340 -6.26 -28.62 -16.14
C HIS A 340 -6.82 -28.25 -17.52
N ALA A 341 -7.76 -27.30 -17.59
CA ALA A 341 -8.29 -26.80 -18.85
C ALA A 341 -7.20 -26.12 -19.71
N LEU A 342 -6.33 -25.33 -19.09
CA LEU A 342 -5.17 -24.72 -19.75
C LEU A 342 -4.18 -25.79 -20.26
N ALA A 343 -3.90 -26.82 -19.45
CA ALA A 343 -3.04 -27.93 -19.86
C ALA A 343 -3.63 -28.73 -21.03
N LYS A 344 -4.93 -29.05 -21.01
CA LYS A 344 -5.60 -29.71 -22.15
C LYS A 344 -5.53 -28.87 -23.43
N ALA A 345 -5.70 -27.55 -23.33
CA ALA A 345 -5.56 -26.64 -24.47
C ALA A 345 -4.12 -26.59 -25.01
N GLU A 346 -3.12 -26.61 -24.12
CA GLU A 346 -1.70 -26.62 -24.47
C GLU A 346 -1.28 -27.97 -25.07
N VAL A 347 -1.81 -29.11 -24.61
CA VAL A 347 -1.54 -30.41 -25.25
C VAL A 347 -2.01 -30.40 -26.71
N ALA A 348 -3.17 -29.79 -26.99
CA ALA A 348 -3.72 -29.69 -28.33
C ALA A 348 -2.95 -28.71 -29.25
N THR A 349 -2.43 -27.61 -28.71
CA THR A 349 -1.88 -26.50 -29.50
C THR A 349 -0.35 -26.39 -29.45
N GLY A 350 0.25 -26.76 -28.33
CA GLY A 350 1.61 -26.40 -27.91
C GLY A 350 2.73 -27.12 -28.65
N ASP A 351 3.96 -26.66 -28.41
CA ASP A 351 5.19 -27.22 -28.96
C ASP A 351 5.57 -28.56 -28.29
N ALA A 352 6.48 -29.32 -28.90
CA ALA A 352 6.92 -30.60 -28.34
C ALA A 352 7.49 -30.49 -26.91
N SER A 353 8.17 -29.38 -26.59
CA SER A 353 8.73 -29.13 -25.26
C SER A 353 7.63 -28.86 -24.22
N THR A 354 6.68 -27.99 -24.51
CA THR A 354 5.59 -27.63 -23.59
C THR A 354 4.56 -28.73 -23.45
N ARG A 355 4.30 -29.48 -24.54
CA ARG A 355 3.37 -30.61 -24.56
C ARG A 355 3.72 -31.68 -23.53
N SER A 356 5.00 -32.03 -23.36
CA SER A 356 5.41 -33.03 -22.36
C SER A 356 5.06 -32.63 -20.92
N VAL A 357 5.20 -31.35 -20.58
CA VAL A 357 4.83 -30.80 -19.27
C VAL A 357 3.32 -30.75 -19.11
N ALA A 358 2.61 -30.36 -20.17
CA ALA A 358 1.16 -30.31 -20.20
C ALA A 358 0.52 -31.70 -20.06
N GLU A 359 1.03 -32.72 -20.76
CA GLU A 359 0.62 -34.13 -20.62
C GLU A 359 0.82 -34.62 -19.18
N GLY A 360 2.00 -34.34 -18.60
CA GLY A 360 2.28 -34.69 -17.21
C GLY A 360 1.34 -34.00 -16.21
N LEU A 361 0.95 -32.74 -16.46
CA LEU A 361 -0.04 -32.03 -15.64
C LEU A 361 -1.44 -32.60 -15.78
N VAL A 362 -1.87 -32.94 -16.99
CA VAL A 362 -3.18 -33.57 -17.23
C VAL A 362 -3.26 -34.90 -16.49
N GLU A 363 -2.24 -35.76 -16.63
CA GLU A 363 -2.23 -37.07 -15.97
C GLU A 363 -2.30 -36.96 -14.45
N GLU A 364 -1.45 -36.13 -13.82
CA GLU A 364 -1.44 -36.01 -12.36
C GLU A 364 -2.73 -35.35 -11.81
N LEU A 365 -3.32 -34.40 -12.54
CA LEU A 365 -4.57 -33.77 -12.14
C LEU A 365 -5.78 -34.69 -12.32
N GLU A 366 -5.84 -35.48 -13.39
CA GLU A 366 -6.89 -36.47 -13.59
C GLU A 366 -6.86 -37.53 -12.49
N ILE A 367 -5.69 -38.07 -12.16
CA ILE A 367 -5.52 -39.01 -11.03
C ILE A 367 -5.97 -38.35 -9.70
N ALA A 368 -5.60 -37.09 -9.49
CA ALA A 368 -6.00 -36.36 -8.29
C ALA A 368 -7.53 -36.14 -8.22
N PHE A 369 -8.19 -35.82 -9.34
CA PHE A 369 -9.65 -35.68 -9.38
C PHE A 369 -10.36 -37.01 -9.13
N GLU A 370 -9.90 -38.11 -9.75
CA GLU A 370 -10.45 -39.45 -9.54
C GLU A 370 -10.33 -39.90 -8.08
N SER A 371 -9.21 -39.57 -7.41
CA SER A 371 -9.01 -39.91 -6.00
C SER A 371 -10.02 -39.27 -5.04
N VAL A 372 -10.66 -38.17 -5.47
CA VAL A 372 -11.70 -37.44 -4.71
C VAL A 372 -13.11 -37.90 -5.14
N GLY A 373 -13.22 -38.78 -6.14
CA GLY A 373 -14.50 -39.18 -6.72
C GLY A 373 -15.08 -38.12 -7.67
N LEU A 374 -14.22 -37.32 -8.30
CA LEU A 374 -14.61 -36.41 -9.39
C LEU A 374 -14.35 -37.08 -10.74
N ASN A 375 -14.99 -36.57 -11.80
CA ASN A 375 -14.68 -36.96 -13.17
C ASN A 375 -13.27 -36.47 -13.55
N LYS A 376 -12.71 -36.99 -14.64
CA LYS A 376 -11.42 -36.55 -15.19
C LYS A 376 -11.36 -35.04 -15.47
N ASP A 377 -12.49 -34.43 -15.79
CA ASP A 377 -12.58 -32.97 -15.98
C ASP A 377 -12.67 -32.15 -14.68
N GLY A 378 -12.63 -32.82 -13.51
CA GLY A 378 -12.84 -32.21 -12.20
C GLY A 378 -14.31 -31.86 -11.90
N GLY A 379 -15.23 -32.23 -12.79
CA GLY A 379 -16.68 -32.12 -12.59
C GLY A 379 -17.20 -33.13 -11.57
N ARG A 380 -18.38 -32.86 -10.99
CA ARG A 380 -19.05 -33.84 -10.12
C ARG A 380 -19.52 -35.04 -10.95
N VAL A 381 -19.31 -36.25 -10.43
CA VAL A 381 -19.88 -37.46 -11.03
C VAL A 381 -21.40 -37.38 -10.89
N ALA A 382 -22.12 -37.50 -12.01
CA ALA A 382 -23.57 -37.54 -11.97
C ALA A 382 -24.01 -38.72 -11.10
N PRO A 383 -25.03 -38.57 -10.25
CA PRO A 383 -25.56 -39.72 -9.52
C PRO A 383 -25.93 -40.78 -10.56
N VAL A 384 -25.48 -42.01 -10.34
CA VAL A 384 -25.93 -43.14 -11.15
C VAL A 384 -27.44 -43.20 -10.95
N VAL A 385 -28.19 -42.70 -11.93
CA VAL A 385 -29.62 -42.93 -11.99
C VAL A 385 -29.72 -44.40 -12.35
N GLU A 386 -29.85 -45.25 -11.32
CA GLU A 386 -30.34 -46.60 -11.55
C GLU A 386 -31.60 -46.42 -12.38
N PRO A 387 -31.69 -47.02 -13.58
CA PRO A 387 -32.92 -46.99 -14.33
C PRO A 387 -33.97 -47.51 -13.36
N ARG A 388 -34.86 -46.62 -12.92
CA ARG A 388 -36.01 -46.96 -12.13
C ARG A 388 -36.80 -47.84 -13.08
N TRP A 389 -36.55 -49.16 -13.00
CA TRP A 389 -37.23 -50.16 -13.80
C TRP A 389 -38.68 -49.73 -13.80
N GLN A 390 -39.15 -49.29 -14.97
CA GLN A 390 -40.56 -49.08 -15.19
C GLN A 390 -41.15 -50.45 -14.94
N ALA A 391 -41.68 -50.63 -13.72
CA ALA A 391 -42.21 -51.87 -13.20
C ALA A 391 -43.54 -52.21 -13.89
N GLY A 392 -43.61 -52.06 -15.21
CA GLY A 392 -44.84 -52.19 -15.99
C GLY A 392 -44.64 -52.57 -17.46
N GLU A 393 -43.41 -52.74 -17.96
CA GLU A 393 -43.20 -53.20 -19.34
C GLU A 393 -42.47 -54.56 -19.38
N GLU A 394 -43.03 -55.56 -18.69
CA GLU A 394 -42.56 -56.96 -18.72
C GLU A 394 -42.81 -57.68 -20.06
N GLY A 395 -43.20 -56.99 -21.13
CA GLY A 395 -43.60 -57.62 -22.39
C GLY A 395 -42.81 -57.23 -23.64
N GLU A 396 -41.94 -56.22 -23.60
CA GLU A 396 -41.37 -55.69 -24.84
C GLU A 396 -40.12 -56.47 -25.28
N SER A 397 -40.28 -57.21 -26.38
CA SER A 397 -39.23 -57.97 -27.07
C SER A 397 -38.04 -57.08 -27.39
N THR A 398 -36.82 -57.62 -27.30
CA THR A 398 -35.60 -56.93 -27.73
C THR A 398 -35.69 -56.43 -29.18
N ALA A 399 -36.39 -57.18 -30.04
CA ALA A 399 -36.63 -56.78 -31.43
C ALA A 399 -37.52 -55.53 -31.54
N ASP A 400 -38.49 -55.36 -30.65
CA ASP A 400 -39.35 -54.16 -30.65
C ASP A 400 -38.57 -52.92 -30.21
N LYS A 401 -37.65 -53.08 -29.26
CA LYS A 401 -36.74 -52.00 -28.81
C LYS A 401 -35.81 -51.58 -29.94
N GLU A 402 -35.22 -52.54 -30.66
CA GLU A 402 -34.38 -52.27 -31.82
C GLU A 402 -35.17 -51.57 -32.93
N ARG A 403 -36.41 -52.00 -33.19
CA ARG A 403 -37.29 -51.38 -34.18
C ARG A 403 -37.66 -49.94 -33.82
N LYS A 404 -38.02 -49.67 -32.56
CA LYS A 404 -38.28 -48.31 -32.05
C LYS A 404 -37.06 -47.41 -32.17
N LEU A 405 -35.87 -47.95 -31.85
CA LEU A 405 -34.62 -47.21 -31.97
C LEU A 405 -34.33 -46.86 -33.43
N GLN A 406 -34.52 -47.80 -34.36
CA GLN A 406 -34.35 -47.54 -35.79
C GLN A 406 -35.37 -46.53 -36.33
N GLU A 407 -36.65 -46.62 -35.95
CA GLU A 407 -37.68 -45.64 -36.32
C GLU A 407 -37.34 -44.23 -35.80
N TYR A 408 -36.83 -44.14 -34.57
CA TYR A 408 -36.40 -42.87 -33.97
C TYR A 408 -35.22 -42.26 -34.75
N LEU A 409 -34.19 -43.07 -35.05
CA LEU A 409 -33.04 -42.62 -35.83
C LEU A 409 -33.43 -42.23 -37.28
N ALA A 410 -34.42 -42.91 -37.87
CA ALA A 410 -34.95 -42.55 -39.19
C ALA A 410 -35.68 -41.19 -39.17
N ARG A 411 -36.41 -40.86 -38.10
CA ARG A 411 -37.05 -39.54 -37.93
C ARG A 411 -36.06 -38.40 -37.69
N GLN A 412 -34.92 -38.69 -37.07
CA GLN A 412 -33.88 -37.70 -36.77
C GLN A 412 -32.97 -37.39 -37.96
N ARG A 413 -32.99 -38.23 -39.01
CA ARG A 413 -32.27 -37.89 -40.24
C ARG A 413 -32.98 -36.70 -40.91
N PRO A 414 -32.27 -35.57 -41.14
CA PRO A 414 -32.83 -34.45 -41.87
C PRO A 414 -33.19 -34.91 -43.29
N VAL A 415 -34.34 -34.45 -43.79
CA VAL A 415 -34.81 -34.70 -45.17
C VAL A 415 -33.84 -34.11 -46.18
#